data_AF-A0A0M5JZW4-F1
#
_entry.id   AF-A0A0M5JZW4-F1
#
_cell.length_a   1.000
_cell.length_b   1.000
_cell.length_c   1.000
_cell.angle_alpha   90.00
_cell.angle_beta   90.00
_cell.angle_gamma   90.00
#
_symmetry.space_group_name_H-M   'P 1'
#
loop_
_entity.id
_entity.type
_entity.pdbx_description
1 polymer ?
#
loop_
_entity_poly.entity_id
_entity_poly.type
_entity_poly.pdbx_seq_one_letter_code
_entity_poly.pdbx_strand_id
1 'polypeptide(L)'
;MSVPDREEHPRMRIPSPLSRLGIGACAAAGLALSALAVGPAPAALAQSNVRVCAAWNSAQTPGSIGTGLLVKVYKDGSYTCDQKLEYMYDHYGEAYRGSSVQHTVRLISCEDFAVRIGSSGDPCYGLTENAIYRFTSSQDLLHPVRHPEYAYWRA
;
A
#
# COMPACT_ATOMS: atom_id res chain seq x y z
N MET A 1 35.95 -39.91 25.64
CA MET A 1 35.34 -40.29 24.35
C MET A 1 34.49 -41.54 24.57
N SER A 2 33.26 -41.51 24.07
CA SER A 2 32.38 -42.64 23.76
C SER A 2 31.59 -43.36 24.89
N VAL A 3 30.30 -43.02 24.96
CA VAL A 3 29.10 -43.87 25.24
C VAL A 3 28.94 -44.88 24.05
N PRO A 4 28.19 -46.04 24.05
CA PRO A 4 27.00 -46.54 24.80
C PRO A 4 27.19 -48.00 25.35
N ASP A 5 26.25 -48.79 25.91
CA ASP A 5 24.89 -49.20 25.48
C ASP A 5 24.21 -50.19 26.49
N ARG A 6 22.86 -50.37 26.36
CA ARG A 6 21.92 -51.43 26.85
C ARG A 6 21.43 -51.46 28.31
N GLU A 7 20.13 -51.27 28.58
CA GLU A 7 18.97 -52.24 28.60
C GLU A 7 19.11 -53.31 29.71
N GLU A 8 18.16 -53.61 30.62
CA GLU A 8 16.70 -53.80 30.52
C GLU A 8 16.00 -53.78 31.92
N HIS A 9 14.66 -53.81 31.90
CA HIS A 9 13.55 -53.74 32.89
C HIS A 9 13.49 -54.84 34.01
N PRO A 10 12.43 -55.00 34.86
CA PRO A 10 11.17 -54.24 35.07
C PRO A 10 10.76 -54.01 36.56
N ARG A 11 9.72 -53.20 36.82
CA ARG A 11 8.53 -53.67 37.60
C ARG A 11 7.26 -52.90 37.23
N MET A 12 6.42 -53.65 36.55
CA MET A 12 4.99 -53.45 36.31
C MET A 12 4.21 -53.19 37.61
N ARG A 13 3.30 -52.21 37.60
CA ARG A 13 2.00 -52.32 38.29
C ARG A 13 0.93 -51.62 37.45
N ILE A 14 0.12 -52.47 36.81
CA ILE A 14 -1.17 -52.13 36.20
C ILE A 14 -2.22 -52.19 37.30
N PRO A 15 -3.18 -51.27 37.31
CA PRO A 15 -4.58 -51.71 37.25
C PRO A 15 -5.38 -50.91 36.21
N SER A 16 -5.99 -51.63 35.26
CA SER A 16 -7.21 -51.27 34.55
C SER A 16 -8.42 -51.69 35.43
N PRO A 17 -9.72 -51.32 35.18
CA PRO A 17 -10.31 -51.05 33.85
C PRO A 17 -11.47 -50.01 33.72
N LEU A 18 -11.71 -49.64 32.45
CA LEU A 18 -12.99 -49.43 31.74
C LEU A 18 -14.13 -48.56 32.34
N SER A 19 -14.53 -47.52 31.57
CA SER A 19 -15.89 -47.31 30.99
C SER A 19 -15.96 -45.92 30.33
N ARG A 20 -15.85 -45.81 29.00
CA ARG A 20 -16.94 -45.73 27.99
C ARG A 20 -17.78 -44.42 27.97
N LEU A 21 -17.69 -43.77 26.81
CA LEU A 21 -18.65 -42.94 26.07
C LEU A 21 -18.91 -41.46 26.44
N GLY A 22 -18.91 -40.64 25.38
CA GLY A 22 -19.41 -39.25 25.33
C GLY A 22 -18.61 -38.39 24.33
N ILE A 23 -18.59 -38.72 23.04
CA ILE A 23 -19.25 -37.94 21.95
C ILE A 23 -19.23 -36.41 22.15
N GLY A 24 -18.37 -35.75 21.38
CA GLY A 24 -18.65 -34.53 20.60
C GLY A 24 -19.16 -33.27 21.30
N ALA A 25 -18.33 -32.23 21.33
CA ALA A 25 -18.79 -30.86 21.12
C ALA A 25 -17.66 -29.98 20.57
N CYS A 26 -18.03 -29.14 19.61
CA CYS A 26 -17.20 -28.33 18.73
C CYS A 26 -16.51 -27.14 19.41
N ALA A 27 -15.56 -26.58 18.66
CA ALA A 27 -15.42 -25.15 18.35
C ALA A 27 -14.20 -24.40 18.93
N ALA A 28 -13.35 -24.01 17.98
CA ALA A 28 -12.71 -22.70 17.83
C ALA A 28 -11.88 -22.15 19.01
N ALA A 29 -10.56 -22.30 18.90
CA ALA A 29 -9.61 -21.33 19.42
C ALA A 29 -8.94 -20.61 18.23
N GLY A 30 -9.70 -19.72 17.60
CA GLY A 30 -9.13 -18.63 16.82
C GLY A 30 -9.07 -17.41 17.72
N LEU A 31 -7.91 -16.77 17.80
CA LEU A 31 -7.78 -15.32 17.98
C LEU A 31 -6.34 -14.93 17.64
N ALA A 32 -6.21 -14.36 16.45
CA ALA A 32 -5.03 -13.65 15.99
C ALA A 32 -4.76 -12.44 16.91
N LEU A 33 -3.51 -12.24 17.26
CA LEU A 33 -3.01 -10.97 17.79
C LEU A 33 -1.89 -10.50 16.87
N SER A 34 -2.29 -9.98 15.71
CA SER A 34 -1.48 -9.02 14.96
C SER A 34 -1.42 -7.75 15.79
N ALA A 35 -0.31 -7.55 16.50
CA ALA A 35 0.01 -6.27 17.10
C ALA A 35 0.20 -5.25 15.97
N LEU A 36 -0.86 -4.48 15.70
CA LEU A 36 -0.80 -3.25 14.91
C LEU A 36 0.14 -2.28 15.63
N ALA A 37 1.38 -2.19 15.15
CA ALA A 37 2.24 -1.05 15.44
C ALA A 37 1.69 0.16 14.66
N VAL A 38 0.68 0.83 15.23
CA VAL A 38 0.21 2.14 14.76
C VAL A 38 1.18 3.19 15.29
N GLY A 39 2.26 3.41 14.56
CA GLY A 39 3.09 4.60 14.65
C GLY A 39 3.20 5.23 13.26
N PRO A 40 3.35 6.55 13.14
CA PRO A 40 3.66 7.15 11.84
C PRO A 40 5.00 6.57 11.39
N ALA A 41 4.98 5.78 10.32
CA ALA A 41 6.22 5.34 9.69
C ALA A 41 7.01 6.60 9.32
N PRO A 42 8.30 6.71 9.66
CA PRO A 42 9.09 7.87 9.30
C PRO A 42 9.11 7.98 7.78
N ALA A 43 8.75 9.16 7.26
CA ALA A 43 8.68 9.50 5.84
C ALA A 43 10.03 9.46 5.09
N ALA A 44 11.02 8.71 5.59
CA ALA A 44 12.40 8.71 5.13
C ALA A 44 12.89 7.37 4.53
N LEU A 45 12.02 6.37 4.40
CA LEU A 45 12.31 5.09 3.71
C LEU A 45 11.09 4.60 2.90
N ALA A 46 10.35 5.51 2.28
CA ALA A 46 9.18 5.19 1.45
C ALA A 46 9.63 4.51 0.15
N GLN A 47 9.75 3.19 0.19
CA GLN A 47 9.89 2.31 -0.99
C GLN A 47 10.89 2.82 -2.05
N SER A 48 12.19 2.75 -1.75
CA SER A 48 13.28 3.25 -2.61
C SER A 48 13.22 2.81 -4.09
N ASN A 49 12.54 1.69 -4.37
CA ASN A 49 12.40 1.10 -5.69
C ASN A 49 11.12 1.48 -6.45
N VAL A 50 10.27 2.37 -5.92
CA VAL A 50 9.07 2.85 -6.63
C VAL A 50 9.12 4.34 -6.89
N ARG A 51 8.35 4.79 -7.87
CA ARG A 51 8.17 6.18 -8.26
C ARG A 51 6.71 6.45 -8.59
N VAL A 52 6.37 7.74 -8.68
CA VAL A 52 5.05 8.21 -9.09
C VAL A 52 5.15 8.89 -10.44
N CYS A 53 4.15 8.64 -11.28
CA CYS A 53 3.85 9.44 -12.45
C CYS A 53 2.46 10.03 -12.29
N ALA A 54 2.32 11.33 -12.49
CA ALA A 54 1.08 12.03 -12.21
C ALA A 54 0.75 13.04 -13.31
N ALA A 55 -0.54 13.29 -13.48
CA ALA A 55 -1.11 14.23 -14.43
C ALA A 55 -2.17 15.07 -13.72
N TRP A 56 -2.15 16.39 -13.92
CA TRP A 56 -3.08 17.33 -13.27
C TRP A 56 -3.39 18.51 -14.19
N ASN A 57 -4.42 19.27 -13.81
CA ASN A 57 -4.92 20.40 -14.61
C ASN A 57 -4.36 21.76 -14.16
N SER A 58 -4.24 22.02 -12.85
CA SER A 58 -3.83 23.34 -12.37
C SER A 58 -3.12 23.23 -11.02
N ALA A 59 -2.30 24.22 -10.67
CA ALA A 59 -1.65 24.32 -9.37
C ALA A 59 -1.51 25.79 -8.95
N GLN A 60 -1.52 26.07 -7.65
CA GLN A 60 -1.43 27.44 -7.10
C GLN A 60 -0.08 28.10 -7.36
N THR A 61 0.99 27.31 -7.34
CA THR A 61 2.36 27.80 -7.45
C THR A 61 3.18 26.96 -8.43
N PRO A 62 4.14 27.56 -9.15
CA PRO A 62 5.06 26.80 -9.99
C PRO A 62 5.82 25.74 -9.19
N GLY A 63 5.90 24.53 -9.74
CA GLY A 63 6.58 23.39 -9.10
C GLY A 63 5.70 22.55 -8.16
N SER A 64 4.54 23.07 -7.76
CA SER A 64 3.52 22.31 -7.02
C SER A 64 2.68 21.44 -7.95
N ILE A 65 2.05 20.41 -7.38
CA ILE A 65 1.17 19.48 -8.08
C ILE A 65 -0.23 19.62 -7.52
N GLY A 66 -1.20 19.98 -8.37
CA GLY A 66 -2.61 20.07 -7.98
C GLY A 66 -3.35 18.74 -8.06
N THR A 67 -4.67 18.79 -7.87
CA THR A 67 -5.55 17.60 -7.88
C THR A 67 -5.51 16.95 -9.26
N GLY A 68 -5.45 15.61 -9.31
CA GLY A 68 -5.27 14.90 -10.56
C GLY A 68 -5.32 13.39 -10.48
N LEU A 69 -4.62 12.76 -11.42
CA LEU A 69 -4.45 11.31 -11.52
C LEU A 69 -2.98 10.94 -11.28
N LEU A 70 -2.75 9.83 -10.59
CA LEU A 70 -1.41 9.29 -10.37
C LEU A 70 -1.38 7.79 -10.59
N VAL A 71 -0.18 7.29 -10.88
CA VAL A 71 0.15 5.87 -10.87
C VAL A 71 1.47 5.68 -10.13
N LYS A 72 1.54 4.61 -9.33
CA LYS A 72 2.77 4.12 -8.73
C LYS A 72 3.40 3.10 -9.67
N VAL A 73 4.68 3.22 -9.96
CA VAL A 73 5.44 2.35 -10.84
C VAL A 73 6.78 1.99 -10.21
N TYR A 74 7.40 0.90 -10.66
CA TYR A 74 8.80 0.63 -10.30
C TYR A 74 9.73 1.74 -10.83
N LYS A 75 10.85 2.01 -10.14
CA LYS A 75 11.77 3.13 -10.47
C LYS A 75 12.36 3.08 -11.88
N ASP A 76 12.52 1.87 -12.41
CA ASP A 76 13.04 1.61 -13.76
C ASP A 76 11.91 1.43 -14.79
N GLY A 77 10.65 1.63 -14.38
CA GLY A 77 9.43 1.46 -15.17
C GLY A 77 9.06 2.68 -16.02
N SER A 78 10.03 3.31 -16.69
CA SER A 78 9.78 4.51 -17.53
C SER A 78 8.76 4.26 -18.62
N TYR A 79 8.82 3.09 -19.27
CA TYR A 79 7.86 2.69 -20.29
C TYR A 79 6.43 2.60 -19.74
N THR A 80 6.26 1.98 -18.58
CA THR A 80 4.95 1.86 -17.91
C THR A 80 4.43 3.23 -17.46
N CYS A 81 5.32 4.08 -16.94
CA CYS A 81 5.00 5.47 -16.60
C CYS A 81 4.43 6.23 -17.80
N ASP A 82 5.07 6.12 -18.97
CA ASP A 82 4.68 6.83 -20.19
C ASP A 82 3.33 6.33 -20.70
N GLN A 83 3.15 5.01 -20.81
CA GLN A 83 1.87 4.41 -21.20
C GLN A 83 0.72 4.84 -20.28
N LYS A 84 0.97 4.89 -18.98
CA LYS A 84 -0.04 5.29 -18.01
C LYS A 84 -0.32 6.80 -18.07
N LEU A 85 0.68 7.63 -18.37
CA LEU A 85 0.49 9.07 -18.58
C LEU A 85 -0.33 9.36 -19.83
N GLU A 86 -0.04 8.68 -20.95
CA GLU A 86 -0.86 8.77 -22.17
C GLU A 86 -2.31 8.37 -21.88
N TYR A 87 -2.51 7.24 -21.21
CA TYR A 87 -3.82 6.79 -20.80
C TYR A 87 -4.54 7.81 -19.90
N MET A 88 -3.85 8.36 -18.89
CA MET A 88 -4.41 9.37 -18.00
C MET A 88 -4.74 10.66 -18.75
N TYR A 89 -3.99 11.02 -19.78
CA TYR A 89 -4.25 12.19 -20.63
C TYR A 89 -5.57 12.01 -21.40
N ASP A 90 -5.73 10.88 -22.09
CA ASP A 90 -6.90 10.60 -22.93
C ASP A 90 -8.19 10.44 -22.11
N HIS A 91 -8.09 9.85 -20.93
CA HIS A 91 -9.23 9.54 -20.07
C HIS A 91 -9.42 10.51 -18.90
N TYR A 92 -8.67 11.61 -18.82
CA TYR A 92 -8.74 12.54 -17.69
C TYR A 92 -10.15 13.08 -17.46
N GLY A 93 -10.84 13.43 -18.55
CA GLY A 93 -12.21 13.95 -18.50
C GLY A 93 -13.24 12.96 -17.94
N GLU A 94 -12.93 11.65 -17.94
CA GLU A 94 -13.77 10.65 -17.28
C GLU A 94 -13.61 10.67 -15.76
N ALA A 95 -12.38 10.91 -15.28
CA ALA A 95 -12.08 11.04 -13.86
C ALA A 95 -12.54 12.40 -13.27
N TYR A 96 -12.37 13.47 -14.07
CA TYR A 96 -12.70 14.85 -13.73
C TYR A 96 -13.49 15.48 -14.88
N ARG A 97 -14.82 15.35 -14.83
CA ARG A 97 -15.72 15.80 -15.92
C ARG A 97 -15.47 17.23 -16.33
N GLY A 98 -15.28 17.44 -17.63
CA GLY A 98 -15.07 18.77 -18.21
C GLY A 98 -13.66 19.33 -17.99
N SER A 99 -12.72 18.53 -17.48
CA SER A 99 -11.32 18.92 -17.30
C SER A 99 -10.39 18.10 -18.21
N SER A 100 -9.17 18.60 -18.41
CA SER A 100 -8.12 17.96 -19.20
C SER A 100 -6.76 18.12 -18.52
N VAL A 101 -5.82 17.24 -18.82
CA VAL A 101 -4.44 17.36 -18.31
C VAL A 101 -3.79 18.60 -18.91
N GLN A 102 -3.10 19.38 -18.06
CA GLN A 102 -2.26 20.51 -18.49
C GLN A 102 -0.80 20.29 -18.10
N HIS A 103 -0.55 19.45 -17.10
CA HIS A 103 0.75 19.22 -16.54
C HIS A 103 0.93 17.74 -16.22
N THR A 104 2.17 17.28 -16.38
CA THR A 104 2.56 15.91 -16.06
C THR A 104 3.91 15.90 -15.38
N VAL A 105 4.15 14.84 -14.60
CA VAL A 105 5.46 14.56 -14.04
C VAL A 105 5.74 13.07 -14.12
N ARG A 106 7.00 12.74 -14.37
CA ARG A 106 7.48 11.37 -14.59
C ARG A 106 8.44 10.98 -13.48
N LEU A 107 8.29 9.76 -12.99
CA LEU A 107 9.22 9.06 -12.12
C LEU A 107 9.75 9.89 -10.93
N ILE A 108 8.90 10.66 -10.27
CA ILE A 108 9.28 11.36 -9.03
C ILE A 108 9.22 10.42 -7.84
N SER A 109 10.01 10.71 -6.81
CA SER A 109 9.94 9.98 -5.56
C SER A 109 8.58 10.21 -4.88
N CYS A 110 8.19 9.28 -4.01
CA CYS A 110 6.97 9.39 -3.25
C CYS A 110 7.04 10.59 -2.28
N GLU A 111 8.22 10.84 -1.72
CA GLU A 111 8.50 11.97 -0.84
C GLU A 111 8.40 13.32 -1.58
N ASP A 112 9.00 13.44 -2.76
CA ASP A 112 8.90 14.67 -3.56
C ASP A 112 7.46 14.92 -4.01
N PHE A 113 6.74 13.85 -4.36
CA PHE A 113 5.31 13.95 -4.68
C PHE A 113 4.51 14.46 -3.48
N ALA A 114 4.73 13.89 -2.28
CA ALA A 114 4.06 14.29 -1.04
C ALA A 114 4.24 15.78 -0.75
N VAL A 115 5.48 16.26 -0.82
CA VAL A 115 5.81 17.67 -0.58
C VAL A 115 5.09 18.57 -1.59
N ARG A 116 5.08 18.21 -2.88
CA ARG A 116 4.51 19.04 -3.94
C ARG A 116 2.97 19.09 -3.96
N ILE A 117 2.29 18.15 -3.32
CA ILE A 117 0.83 18.19 -3.12
C ILE A 117 0.42 18.76 -1.76
N GLY A 118 1.40 19.10 -0.90
CA GLY A 118 1.16 19.56 0.47
C GLY A 118 0.73 18.47 1.46
N SER A 119 1.21 17.24 1.27
CA SER A 119 1.02 16.11 2.19
C SER A 119 2.27 15.88 3.05
N SER A 120 2.07 15.42 4.29
CA SER A 120 3.14 15.06 5.23
C SER A 120 3.41 13.56 5.33
N GLY A 121 2.62 12.72 4.66
CA GLY A 121 2.73 11.26 4.68
C GLY A 121 3.30 10.66 3.39
N ASP A 122 3.74 9.40 3.45
CA ASP A 122 4.15 8.65 2.25
C ASP A 122 2.92 8.29 1.39
N PRO A 123 2.78 8.90 0.19
CA PRO A 123 1.64 8.68 -0.68
C PRO A 123 1.63 7.27 -1.28
N CYS A 124 2.77 6.57 -1.31
CA CYS A 124 2.93 5.29 -2.00
C CYS A 124 2.61 4.06 -1.14
N TYR A 125 2.52 4.22 0.19
CA TYR A 125 2.30 3.10 1.11
C TYR A 125 0.99 2.35 0.82
N GLY A 126 -0.09 3.07 0.50
CA GLY A 126 -1.42 2.50 0.22
C GLY A 126 -1.71 2.24 -1.26
N LEU A 127 -0.79 2.55 -2.16
CA LEU A 127 -1.02 2.46 -3.60
C LEU A 127 -0.54 1.12 -4.15
N THR A 128 -1.39 0.49 -4.93
CA THR A 128 -1.03 -0.67 -5.76
C THR A 128 -0.23 -0.20 -6.98
N GLU A 129 0.85 -0.92 -7.29
CA GLU A 129 1.64 -0.64 -8.48
C GLU A 129 0.82 -0.83 -9.76
N ASN A 130 1.04 0.03 -10.76
CA ASN A 130 0.38 0.04 -12.07
C ASN A 130 -1.13 0.30 -12.05
N ALA A 131 -1.71 0.59 -10.88
CA ALA A 131 -3.08 1.09 -10.76
C ALA A 131 -3.11 2.63 -10.72
N ILE A 132 -4.11 3.19 -11.39
CA ILE A 132 -4.35 4.64 -11.46
C ILE A 132 -5.32 5.05 -10.35
N TYR A 133 -4.94 6.07 -9.61
CA TYR A 133 -5.71 6.67 -8.53
C TYR A 133 -6.03 8.11 -8.87
N ARG A 134 -7.22 8.55 -8.45
CA ARG A 134 -7.51 9.98 -8.26
C ARG A 134 -6.85 10.43 -6.97
N PHE A 135 -6.30 11.63 -6.98
CA PHE A 135 -5.78 12.24 -5.76
C PHE A 135 -6.17 13.71 -5.68
N THR A 136 -6.39 14.20 -4.47
CA THR A 136 -6.62 15.62 -4.18
C THR A 136 -5.34 16.28 -3.67
N SER A 137 -5.23 17.59 -3.82
CA SER A 137 -4.04 18.36 -3.41
C SER A 137 -4.41 19.63 -2.66
N SER A 138 -3.59 20.02 -1.69
CA SER A 138 -3.72 21.34 -1.05
C SER A 138 -3.20 22.47 -1.93
N GLN A 139 -2.46 22.12 -2.98
CA GLN A 139 -1.86 23.04 -3.94
C GLN A 139 -2.69 23.18 -5.21
N ASP A 140 -3.90 22.61 -5.28
CA ASP A 140 -4.80 22.80 -6.41
C ASP A 140 -5.26 24.26 -6.51
N LEU A 141 -5.29 24.82 -7.71
CA LEU A 141 -5.66 26.23 -7.91
C LEU A 141 -7.17 26.46 -7.77
N LEU A 142 -8.00 25.49 -8.18
CA LEU A 142 -9.45 25.66 -8.29
C LEU A 142 -10.18 25.11 -7.06
N HIS A 143 -9.76 23.94 -6.58
CA HIS A 143 -10.41 23.21 -5.49
C HIS A 143 -9.37 22.64 -4.50
N PRO A 144 -8.61 23.50 -3.80
CA PRO A 144 -7.63 23.02 -2.82
C PRO A 144 -8.30 22.35 -1.63
N VAL A 145 -7.72 21.25 -1.17
CA VAL A 145 -8.14 20.55 0.05
C VAL A 145 -7.13 20.74 1.18
N ARG A 146 -7.56 20.65 2.43
CA ARG A 146 -6.62 20.73 3.57
C ARG A 146 -5.80 19.45 3.74
N HIS A 147 -6.39 18.31 3.40
CA HIS A 147 -5.80 16.99 3.57
C HIS A 147 -5.90 16.25 2.24
N PRO A 148 -4.78 16.07 1.52
CA PRO A 148 -4.73 15.25 0.32
C PRO A 148 -5.22 13.82 0.58
N GLU A 149 -6.00 13.29 -0.35
CA GLU A 149 -6.58 11.94 -0.30
C GLU A 149 -6.35 11.20 -1.61
N TYR A 150 -6.46 9.87 -1.56
CA TYR A 150 -6.29 8.97 -2.72
C TYR A 150 -7.50 8.05 -2.85
N ALA A 151 -8.02 7.92 -4.07
CA ALA A 151 -9.12 7.03 -4.39
C ALA A 151 -8.80 6.20 -5.63
N TYR A 152 -8.89 4.88 -5.52
CA TYR A 152 -8.72 3.98 -6.66
C TYR A 152 -9.66 4.38 -7.80
N TRP A 153 -9.17 4.31 -9.03
CA TRP A 153 -9.97 4.61 -10.21
C TRP A 153 -9.94 3.49 -11.25
N ARG A 154 -8.75 3.04 -11.66
CA ARG A 154 -8.61 2.00 -12.70
C ARG A 154 -7.27 1.26 -12.56
N ALA A 155 -7.13 0.10 -13.20
CA ALA A 155 -5.88 -0.62 -13.37
C ALA A 155 -5.60 -0.84 -14.87
#